data_AF-A0A2T1E4U7-F1
#
_entry.id   AF-A0A2T1E4U7-F1
#
_cell.length_a   1.000
_cell.length_b   1.000
_cell.length_c   1.000
_cell.angle_alpha   90.00
_cell.angle_beta   90.00
_cell.angle_gamma   90.00
#
_symmetry.space_group_name_H-M   'P 1'
#
loop_
_entity.id
_entity.type
_entity.pdbx_description
1 polymer ?
#
loop_
_entity_poly.entity_id
_entity_poly.type
_entity_poly.pdbx_seq_one_letter_code
_entity_poly.pdbx_strand_id
1 'polypeptide(L)'
;MKIDFDSEVDAAYLQLDDAKIIESEEVVPGVIFDFNEHGGVVGVEILGMKKKDPRHLLSLKIPFHNPDERKAFESFLMEHALA
;
A
#
# COMPACT_ATOMS: atom_id res chain seq x y z
N MET A 1 -10.88 3.71 -2.01
CA MET A 1 -9.79 2.78 -1.64
C MET A 1 -10.31 1.50 -1.00
N LYS A 2 -9.57 0.38 -1.16
CA LYS A 2 -9.74 -0.89 -0.41
C LYS A 2 -8.37 -1.37 0.10
N ILE A 3 -8.37 -2.12 1.21
CA ILE A 3 -7.18 -2.76 1.76
C ILE A 3 -7.50 -4.25 1.92
N ASP A 4 -6.75 -5.08 1.22
CA ASP A 4 -6.79 -6.53 1.37
C ASP A 4 -5.51 -6.98 2.06
N PHE A 5 -5.61 -7.80 3.11
CA PHE A 5 -4.47 -8.32 3.84
C PHE A 5 -4.57 -9.84 3.97
N ASP A 6 -3.53 -10.52 3.49
CA ASP A 6 -3.36 -11.95 3.68
C ASP A 6 -2.28 -12.19 4.73
N SER A 7 -2.72 -12.60 5.92
CA SER A 7 -1.84 -12.86 7.05
C SER A 7 -1.02 -14.15 6.93
N GLU A 8 -1.42 -15.10 6.06
CA GLU A 8 -0.70 -16.36 5.83
C GLU A 8 0.57 -16.11 5.03
N VAL A 9 0.50 -15.23 4.03
CA VAL A 9 1.65 -14.82 3.21
C VAL A 9 2.29 -13.49 3.64
N ASP A 10 1.74 -12.84 4.67
CA ASP A 10 2.22 -11.57 5.24
C ASP A 10 2.30 -10.44 4.19
N ALA A 11 1.25 -10.32 3.38
CA ALA A 11 1.18 -9.35 2.29
C ALA A 11 -0.12 -8.53 2.34
N ALA A 12 -0.03 -7.24 2.05
CA ALA A 12 -1.16 -6.34 1.93
C ALA A 12 -1.22 -5.71 0.55
N TYR A 13 -2.42 -5.54 0.02
CA TYR A 13 -2.68 -4.81 -1.20
C TYR A 13 -3.63 -3.64 -0.94
N LEU A 14 -3.18 -2.44 -1.30
CA LEU A 14 -3.91 -1.20 -1.21
C LEU A 14 -4.41 -0.82 -2.60
N GLN A 15 -5.71 -1.00 -2.87
CA GLN A 15 -6.31 -0.53 -4.12
C GLN A 15 -6.73 0.94 -3.97
N LEU A 16 -6.05 1.85 -4.68
CA LEU A 16 -6.33 3.28 -4.67
C LEU A 16 -7.41 3.64 -5.71
N ASP A 17 -7.31 3.06 -6.91
CA ASP A 17 -8.18 3.31 -8.07
C ASP A 17 -8.52 1.99 -8.80
N ASP A 18 -9.53 1.99 -9.67
CA ASP A 18 -9.97 0.80 -10.43
C ASP A 18 -9.44 0.74 -11.87
N ALA A 19 -8.64 1.73 -12.28
CA ALA A 19 -7.95 1.72 -13.55
C ALA A 19 -6.99 0.54 -13.68
N LYS A 20 -6.76 0.15 -14.94
CA LYS A 20 -5.93 -0.98 -15.29
C LYS A 20 -4.46 -0.74 -14.93
N ILE A 21 -3.86 -1.71 -14.26
CA ILE A 21 -2.42 -1.78 -14.02
C ILE A 21 -1.72 -2.15 -15.33
N ILE A 22 -0.72 -1.35 -15.74
CA ILE A 22 0.10 -1.62 -16.93
C ILE A 22 1.55 -1.96 -16.57
N GLU A 23 2.03 -1.50 -15.42
CA GLU A 23 3.38 -1.73 -14.92
C GLU A 23 3.43 -1.64 -13.40
N SER A 24 4.49 -2.19 -12.82
CA SER A 24 4.72 -2.22 -11.38
C SER A 24 6.20 -1.91 -11.10
N GLU A 25 6.49 -1.16 -10.05
CA GLU A 25 7.85 -0.82 -9.62
C GLU A 25 8.04 -1.03 -8.11
N GLU A 26 9.09 -1.74 -7.72
CA GLU A 26 9.50 -1.84 -6.32
C GLU A 26 10.26 -0.57 -5.90
N VAL A 27 9.57 0.32 -5.19
CA VAL A 27 10.09 1.64 -4.82
C VAL A 27 10.98 1.59 -3.57
N VAL A 28 10.74 0.63 -2.69
CA VAL A 28 11.61 0.24 -1.57
C VAL A 28 11.44 -1.26 -1.33
N PRO A 29 12.39 -1.93 -0.65
CA PRO A 29 12.32 -3.38 -0.44
C PRO A 29 10.96 -3.83 0.12
N GLY A 30 10.25 -4.65 -0.64
CA GLY A 30 8.92 -5.19 -0.37
C GLY A 30 7.80 -4.16 -0.35
N VAL A 31 7.92 -3.04 -1.06
CA VAL A 31 6.81 -2.13 -1.38
C VAL A 31 6.82 -1.84 -2.87
N ILE A 32 5.73 -2.22 -3.53
CA ILE A 32 5.57 -2.17 -4.99
C ILE A 32 4.43 -1.22 -5.31
N PHE A 33 4.67 -0.28 -6.22
CA PHE A 33 3.65 0.62 -6.75
C PHE A 33 3.19 0.11 -8.09
N ASP A 34 1.87 0.05 -8.27
CA ASP A 34 1.23 -0.30 -9.53
C ASP A 34 0.77 0.96 -10.25
N PHE A 35 1.09 1.06 -11.53
CA PHE A 35 0.82 2.25 -12.34
C PHE A 35 -0.17 1.96 -13.46
N ASN A 36 -0.99 2.97 -13.77
CA ASN A 36 -1.85 2.99 -14.95
C ASN A 36 -1.15 3.61 -16.17
N GLU A 37 -1.84 3.63 -17.31
CA GLU A 37 -1.30 4.13 -18.59
C GLU A 37 -0.88 5.61 -18.59
N HIS A 38 -1.30 6.36 -17.58
CA HIS A 38 -0.95 7.77 -17.39
C HIS A 38 0.20 7.97 -16.38
N GLY A 39 0.79 6.88 -15.87
CA GLY A 39 1.83 6.92 -14.83
C GLY A 39 1.30 7.29 -13.44
N GLY A 40 -0.01 7.19 -13.21
CA GLY A 40 -0.62 7.37 -11.90
C GLY A 40 -0.57 6.07 -11.10
N VAL A 41 -0.27 6.16 -9.80
CA VAL A 41 -0.31 5.00 -8.89
C VAL A 41 -1.76 4.62 -8.62
N VAL A 42 -2.12 3.38 -8.91
CA VAL A 42 -3.47 2.83 -8.73
C VAL A 42 -3.53 1.72 -7.68
N GLY A 43 -2.37 1.15 -7.35
CA GLY A 43 -2.23 0.10 -6.35
C GLY A 43 -0.90 0.20 -5.60
N VAL A 44 -0.87 -0.29 -4.36
CA VAL A 44 0.37 -0.49 -3.59
C VAL A 44 0.34 -1.88 -2.96
N GLU A 45 1.30 -2.72 -3.31
CA GLU A 45 1.56 -4.00 -2.65
C GLU A 45 2.64 -3.84 -1.59
N ILE A 46 2.41 -4.38 -0.40
CA ILE A 46 3.37 -4.36 0.71
C ILE A 46 3.61 -5.80 1.15
N LEU A 47 4.83 -6.27 0.98
CA LEU A 47 5.29 -7.61 1.33
C LEU A 47 6.02 -7.62 2.66
N GLY A 48 5.75 -8.60 3.50
CA GLY A 48 6.36 -8.75 4.82
C GLY A 48 5.86 -7.70 5.81
N MET A 49 4.54 -7.46 5.82
CA MET A 49 3.88 -6.42 6.62
C MET A 49 4.31 -6.38 8.08
N LYS A 50 4.35 -7.54 8.75
CA LYS A 50 4.72 -7.67 10.17
C LYS A 50 6.16 -7.25 10.48
N LYS A 51 7.01 -7.11 9.45
CA LYS A 51 8.43 -6.73 9.58
C LYS A 51 8.69 -5.27 9.21
N LYS A 52 7.68 -4.52 8.76
CA LYS A 52 7.84 -3.13 8.34
C LYS A 52 7.76 -2.20 9.55
N ASP A 53 8.58 -1.14 9.54
CA ASP A 53 8.36 -0.01 10.45
C ASP A 53 7.18 0.82 9.91
N PRO A 54 6.07 0.97 10.65
CA PRO A 54 4.93 1.78 10.23
C PRO A 54 5.34 3.20 9.84
N ARG A 55 6.33 3.79 10.51
CA ARG A 55 6.81 5.16 10.23
C ARG A 55 7.47 5.26 8.86
N HIS A 56 8.12 4.20 8.41
CA HIS A 56 8.69 4.16 7.06
C HIS A 56 7.57 4.13 6.03
N LEU A 57 6.57 3.28 6.22
CA LEU A 57 5.41 3.19 5.30
C LEU A 57 4.64 4.51 5.23
N LEU A 58 4.45 5.20 6.36
CA LEU A 58 3.81 6.52 6.42
C LEU A 58 4.63 7.66 5.80
N SER A 59 5.92 7.44 5.57
CA SER A 59 6.79 8.41 4.88
C SER A 59 6.72 8.30 3.35
N LEU A 60 6.18 7.20 2.84
CA LEU A 60 6.01 6.99 1.41
C LEU A 60 4.95 7.94 0.85
N LYS A 61 5.22 8.45 -0.36
CA LYS A 61 4.30 9.36 -1.07
C LYS A 61 3.20 8.57 -1.77
N ILE A 62 2.32 7.95 -0.99
CA ILE A 62 1.12 7.28 -1.50
C ILE A 62 0.06 8.35 -1.83
N PRO A 63 -0.48 8.40 -3.06
CA PRO A 63 -1.40 9.45 -3.49
C PRO A 63 -2.85 9.14 -3.05
N PHE A 64 -3.12 9.18 -1.74
CA PHE A 64 -4.48 9.08 -1.23
C PHE A 64 -5.37 10.20 -1.78
N HIS A 65 -6.61 9.89 -2.17
CA HIS A 65 -7.53 10.86 -2.74
C HIS A 65 -8.12 11.81 -1.70
N ASN A 66 -8.16 11.39 -0.44
CA ASN A 66 -8.70 12.18 0.66
C ASN A 66 -8.06 11.78 2.02
N PRO A 67 -8.26 12.59 3.09
CA PRO A 67 -7.71 12.30 4.40
C PRO A 67 -8.24 11.02 5.07
N ASP A 68 -9.46 10.59 4.75
CA ASP A 68 -10.05 9.39 5.35
C ASP A 68 -9.37 8.12 4.85
N GLU A 69 -8.96 8.08 3.58
CA GLU A 69 -8.15 7.00 3.01
C GLU A 69 -6.79 6.89 3.71
N ARG A 70 -6.11 8.04 3.91
CA ARG A 70 -4.86 8.07 4.68
C ARG A 70 -5.07 7.57 6.10
N LYS A 71 -6.13 8.01 6.77
CA LYS A 71 -6.45 7.58 8.13
C LYS A 71 -6.75 6.08 8.21
N ALA A 72 -7.47 5.52 7.24
CA ALA A 72 -7.73 4.10 7.16
C ALA A 72 -6.45 3.29 6.99
N PHE A 73 -5.52 3.76 6.15
CA PHE A 73 -4.19 3.16 6.03
C PHE A 73 -3.39 3.26 7.35
N GLU A 74 -3.38 4.42 8.00
CA GLU A 74 -2.75 4.60 9.32
C GLU A 74 -3.31 3.62 10.36
N SER A 75 -4.64 3.47 10.45
CA SER A 75 -5.29 2.50 11.34
C SER A 75 -4.90 1.05 11.01
N PHE A 76 -4.88 0.69 9.73
CA PHE A 76 -4.44 -0.63 9.26
C PHE A 76 -3.00 -0.94 9.70
N LEU A 77 -2.07 0.00 9.54
CA LEU A 77 -0.68 -0.19 9.96
C LEU A 77 -0.57 -0.42 11.48
N MET A 78 -1.36 0.30 12.28
CA MET A 78 -1.33 0.13 13.74
C MET A 78 -1.85 -1.24 14.19
N GLU A 79 -2.73 -1.86 13.41
CA GLU A 79 -3.29 -3.18 13.71
C GLU A 79 -2.35 -4.32 13.28
N HIS A 80 -1.62 -4.16 12.16
CA HIS A 80 -0.94 -5.29 11.52
C HIS A 80 0.59 -5.19 11.42
N ALA A 81 1.19 -4.01 11.46
CA ALA A 81 2.64 -3.85 11.29
C ALA A 81 3.45 -3.95 12.60
N LEU A 82 2.79 -4.17 13.74
CA LEU A 82 3.41 -4.36 15.06
C LEU A 82 3.03 -5.70 15.73
N ALA A 83 2.39 -6.61 14.98
CA ALA A 83 1.85 -7.88 15.48
C ALA A 83 2.80 -9.07 15.26
#